data_AF-A0A538IAB2-F1
#
_entry.id   AF-A0A538IAB2-F1
#
_cell.length_a   1.000
_cell.length_b   1.000
_cell.length_c   1.000
_cell.angle_alpha   90.00
_cell.angle_beta   90.00
_cell.angle_gamma   90.00
#
_symmetry.space_group_name_H-M   'P 1'
#
loop_
_entity.id
_entity.type
_entity.pdbx_description
1 polymer ?
#
loop_
_entity_poly.entity_id
_entity_poly.type
_entity_poly.pdbx_seq_one_letter_code
_entity_poly.pdbx_strand_id
1 'polypeptide(L)'
;MARLIRTEKEVEGRYTEQWIVVDEDALDQWPAGPLTHVGRGVPRVDGVQRARGQAPYTADLQLPGMLHTAVLRSPFARARVKSLNLDAARSAPGVRGVIGPDDLEQLTDEPGYVGHAVAAIAAESFGQAADALEALAPEWEVLDPLLDVEEAVRGESWVNDGPQAYERGDFDSRRTRPSATGRTTGSPSTSRPSTSGESATRWRDGSACRLTRCASSATRWAAASARRTGLVTTRRSRRSSRSGPLGRSSAR
;
A
#
# COMPACT_ATOMS: atom_id res chain seq x y z
N MET A 1 18.51 21.09 -29.41
CA MET A 1 18.42 22.56 -29.70
C MET A 1 17.02 23.03 -29.35
N ALA A 2 16.86 24.05 -28.50
CA ALA A 2 15.53 24.52 -28.08
C ALA A 2 14.70 24.99 -29.28
N ARG A 3 13.48 24.44 -29.43
CA ARG A 3 12.55 24.82 -30.50
C ARG A 3 11.28 25.44 -29.90
N LEU A 4 10.86 26.57 -30.45
CA LEU A 4 9.57 27.20 -30.15
C LEU A 4 8.48 26.51 -30.98
N ILE A 5 7.50 25.91 -30.29
CA ILE A 5 6.33 25.31 -30.93
C ILE A 5 5.10 26.16 -30.57
N ARG A 6 4.42 26.68 -31.60
CA ARG A 6 3.10 27.31 -31.44
C ARG A 6 2.05 26.22 -31.30
N THR A 7 1.42 26.12 -30.15
CA THR A 7 0.33 25.18 -29.90
C THR A 7 -0.93 25.94 -29.54
N GLU A 8 -2.04 25.56 -30.15
CA GLU A 8 -3.37 26.03 -29.77
C GLU A 8 -3.86 25.20 -28.59
N LYS A 9 -4.04 25.84 -27.43
CA LYS A 9 -4.55 25.19 -26.24
C LYS A 9 -6.03 25.50 -26.13
N GLU A 10 -6.86 24.48 -26.29
CA GLU A 10 -8.28 24.58 -25.95
C GLU A 10 -8.46 24.29 -24.46
N VAL A 11 -9.05 25.23 -23.74
CA VAL A 11 -9.60 24.99 -22.40
C VAL A 11 -11.04 25.45 -22.40
N GLU A 12 -11.97 24.48 -22.35
CA GLU A 12 -13.41 24.72 -22.24
C GLU A 12 -13.96 25.63 -23.36
N GLY A 13 -13.58 25.37 -24.62
CA GLY A 13 -14.02 26.14 -25.78
C GLY A 13 -13.37 27.51 -25.95
N ARG A 14 -12.43 27.89 -25.08
CA ARG A 14 -11.54 29.05 -25.30
C ARG A 14 -10.21 28.57 -25.86
N TYR A 15 -9.89 29.09 -27.04
CA TYR A 15 -8.65 28.81 -27.73
C TYR A 15 -7.65 29.90 -27.40
N THR A 16 -6.49 29.52 -26.87
CA THR A 16 -5.40 30.45 -26.62
C THR A 16 -4.15 29.93 -27.32
N GLU A 17 -3.53 30.77 -28.14
CA GLU A 17 -2.22 30.46 -28.71
C GLU A 17 -1.17 30.56 -27.61
N GLN A 18 -0.42 29.47 -27.39
CA GLN A 18 0.69 29.45 -26.46
C GLN A 18 1.96 28.99 -27.19
N TRP A 19 3.04 29.75 -26.99
CA TRP A 19 4.38 29.35 -27.41
C TRP A 19 5.01 28.51 -26.31
N ILE A 20 5.37 27.27 -26.64
CA ILE A 20 6.04 26.35 -25.73
C ILE A 20 7.47 26.22 -26.20
N VAL A 21 8.41 26.52 -25.30
CA VAL A 21 9.83 26.23 -25.50
C VAL A 21 10.02 24.75 -25.16
N VAL A 22 10.38 23.97 -26.17
CA VAL A 22 10.74 22.56 -25.98
C VAL A 22 12.26 22.48 -26.02
N ASP A 23 12.86 22.30 -24.84
CA ASP A 23 14.32 22.23 -24.66
C ASP A 23 14.90 20.85 -24.97
N GLU A 24 14.06 19.82 -25.09
CA GLU A 24 14.48 18.45 -25.41
C GLU A 24 14.62 18.24 -26.92
N ASP A 25 15.64 17.46 -27.31
CA ASP A 25 15.75 16.95 -28.66
C ASP A 25 14.49 16.15 -28.99
N ALA A 26 13.87 16.43 -30.14
CA ALA A 26 12.66 15.75 -30.56
C ALA A 26 12.89 14.24 -30.50
N LEU A 27 12.22 13.56 -29.55
CA LEU A 27 12.23 12.11 -29.50
C LEU A 27 11.80 11.61 -30.88
N ASP A 28 12.56 10.66 -31.44
CA ASP A 28 12.19 10.02 -32.69
C ASP A 28 10.76 9.53 -32.58
N GLN A 29 9.88 10.11 -33.42
CA GLN A 29 8.50 9.65 -33.45
C GLN A 29 8.51 8.18 -33.83
N TRP A 30 7.68 7.39 -33.16
CA TRP A 30 7.51 5.99 -33.53
C TRP A 30 7.16 5.89 -35.02
N PRO A 31 7.71 4.88 -35.73
CA PRO A 31 7.46 4.71 -37.14
C PRO A 31 5.95 4.59 -37.40
N ALA A 32 5.47 5.37 -38.37
CA ALA A 32 4.08 5.29 -38.80
C ALA A 32 3.82 3.93 -39.46
N GLY A 33 2.69 3.29 -39.10
CA GLY A 33 2.28 2.01 -39.66
C GLY A 33 1.80 0.99 -38.62
N PRO A 34 1.37 -0.20 -39.06
CA PRO A 34 0.90 -1.24 -38.16
C PRO A 34 2.03 -1.74 -37.26
N LEU A 35 1.88 -1.52 -35.96
CA LEU A 35 2.86 -1.93 -34.94
C LEU A 35 2.81 -3.46 -34.74
N THR A 36 3.96 -4.06 -34.45
CA THR A 36 4.11 -5.52 -34.28
C THR A 36 3.41 -6.05 -33.03
N HIS A 37 3.43 -5.28 -31.93
CA HIS A 37 2.91 -5.72 -30.62
C HIS A 37 1.92 -4.73 -29.99
N VAL A 38 2.13 -3.43 -30.18
CA VAL A 38 1.26 -2.39 -29.61
C VAL A 38 -0.13 -2.47 -30.26
N GLY A 39 -1.17 -2.51 -29.44
CA GLY A 39 -2.56 -2.65 -29.91
C GLY A 39 -2.97 -4.06 -30.32
N ARG A 40 -2.08 -5.07 -30.21
CA ARG A 40 -2.37 -6.47 -30.53
C ARG A 40 -2.51 -7.31 -29.25
N GLY A 41 -3.34 -8.35 -29.31
CA GLY A 41 -3.47 -9.36 -28.24
C GLY A 41 -2.24 -10.27 -28.18
N VAL A 42 -1.22 -9.87 -27.41
CA VAL A 42 0.01 -10.65 -27.21
C VAL A 42 -0.06 -11.47 -25.92
N PRO A 43 0.41 -12.73 -25.92
CA PRO A 43 0.51 -13.52 -24.70
C PRO A 43 1.36 -12.82 -23.65
N ARG A 44 0.92 -12.91 -22.40
CA ARG A 44 1.66 -12.34 -21.28
C ARG A 44 3.00 -13.05 -21.12
N VAL A 45 4.10 -12.29 -20.99
CA VAL A 45 5.47 -12.81 -20.87
C VAL A 45 5.60 -13.87 -19.77
N ASP A 46 4.87 -13.72 -18.66
CA ASP A 46 4.89 -14.65 -17.54
C ASP A 46 3.71 -15.63 -17.47
N GLY A 47 2.86 -15.65 -18.50
CA GLY A 47 1.65 -16.47 -18.53
C GLY A 47 1.94 -17.96 -18.36
N VAL A 48 2.91 -18.49 -19.12
CA VAL A 48 3.28 -19.92 -19.08
C VAL A 48 3.81 -20.34 -17.70
N GLN A 49 4.67 -19.52 -17.09
CA GLN A 49 5.22 -19.80 -15.76
C GLN A 49 4.12 -19.83 -14.69
N ARG A 50 3.16 -18.89 -14.74
CA ARG A 50 2.02 -18.86 -13.81
C ARG A 50 1.11 -20.08 -14.00
N ALA A 51 0.79 -20.42 -15.25
CA ALA A 51 -0.07 -21.56 -15.56
C ALA A 51 0.53 -22.90 -15.10
N ARG A 52 1.86 -23.01 -15.05
CA ARG A 52 2.59 -24.20 -14.59
C ARG A 52 2.92 -24.19 -13.09
N GLY A 53 2.54 -23.16 -12.34
CA GLY A 53 2.95 -23.00 -10.93
C GLY A 53 4.46 -22.80 -10.74
N GLN A 54 5.18 -22.41 -11.80
CA GLN A 54 6.64 -22.20 -11.79
C GLN A 54 7.03 -20.75 -11.52
N ALA A 55 6.06 -19.84 -11.47
CA ALA A 55 6.29 -18.44 -11.17
C ALA A 55 6.55 -18.27 -9.65
N PRO A 56 7.72 -17.78 -9.22
CA PRO A 56 8.01 -17.62 -7.80
C PRO A 56 7.25 -16.42 -7.22
N TYR A 57 6.57 -16.64 -6.10
CA TYR A 57 5.95 -15.63 -5.27
C TYR A 57 6.77 -15.41 -3.99
N THR A 58 6.54 -14.29 -3.30
CA THR A 58 7.28 -13.99 -2.06
C THR A 58 7.04 -15.05 -0.98
N ALA A 59 5.84 -15.64 -0.94
CA ALA A 59 5.49 -16.70 0.00
C ALA A 59 6.25 -18.03 -0.26
N ASP A 60 6.75 -18.24 -1.47
CA ASP A 60 7.49 -19.46 -1.84
C ASP A 60 8.98 -19.38 -1.45
N LEU A 61 9.44 -18.21 -0.97
CA LEU A 61 10.84 -18.02 -0.60
C LEU A 61 11.13 -18.71 0.73
N GLN A 62 12.11 -19.60 0.71
CA GLN A 62 12.69 -20.25 1.88
C GLN A 62 14.17 -19.89 1.97
N LEU A 63 14.61 -19.36 3.10
CA LEU A 63 16.00 -18.96 3.33
C LEU A 63 16.55 -19.72 4.55
N PRO A 64 17.84 -20.12 4.54
CA PRO A 64 18.46 -20.71 5.73
C PRO A 64 18.36 -19.78 6.94
N GLY A 65 17.88 -20.30 8.07
CA GLY A 65 17.70 -19.53 9.31
C GLY A 65 16.59 -18.46 9.23
N MET A 66 15.63 -18.60 8.30
CA MET A 66 14.49 -17.69 8.20
C MET A 66 13.64 -17.73 9.48
N LEU A 67 13.32 -16.55 10.01
CA LEU A 67 12.35 -16.40 11.09
C LEU A 67 10.97 -16.10 10.51
N HIS A 68 9.95 -16.63 11.18
CA HIS A 68 8.55 -16.41 10.91
C HIS A 68 8.00 -15.38 11.91
N THR A 69 7.14 -14.49 11.42
CA THR A 69 6.59 -13.41 12.25
C THR A 69 5.08 -13.54 12.43
N ALA A 70 4.62 -13.36 13.65
CA ALA A 70 3.21 -13.18 13.99
C ALA A 70 3.00 -11.76 14.53
N VAL A 71 1.87 -11.13 14.19
CA VAL A 71 1.56 -9.75 14.59
C VAL A 71 0.28 -9.76 15.40
N LEU A 72 0.33 -9.19 16.60
CA LEU A 72 -0.82 -8.98 17.47
C LEU A 72 -1.60 -7.81 16.87
N ARG A 73 -2.85 -8.07 16.52
CA ARG A 73 -3.74 -7.09 15.91
C ARG A 73 -4.96 -6.88 16.79
N SER A 74 -5.41 -5.63 16.88
CA SER A 74 -6.64 -5.30 17.61
C SER A 74 -7.86 -5.96 16.98
N PRO A 75 -8.70 -6.66 17.75
CA PRO A 75 -10.01 -7.13 17.28
C PRO A 75 -11.08 -6.02 17.34
N PHE A 76 -10.80 -4.87 17.96
CA PHE A 76 -11.77 -3.80 18.21
C PHE A 76 -11.59 -2.62 17.25
N ALA A 77 -12.71 -1.93 16.96
CA ALA A 77 -12.71 -0.71 16.14
C ALA A 77 -11.98 0.45 16.81
N ARG A 78 -12.04 0.54 18.15
CA ARG A 78 -11.24 1.46 18.94
C ARG A 78 -11.01 0.86 20.31
N ALA A 79 -9.75 0.79 20.74
CA ALA A 79 -9.41 0.30 22.07
C ALA A 79 -8.10 0.93 22.57
N ARG A 80 -7.86 0.79 23.87
CA ARG A 80 -6.56 1.01 24.51
C ARG A 80 -6.09 -0.29 25.16
N VAL A 81 -4.81 -0.60 25.04
CA VAL A 81 -4.16 -1.71 25.72
C VAL A 81 -3.90 -1.28 27.16
N LYS A 82 -4.58 -1.89 28.13
CA LYS A 82 -4.38 -1.59 29.56
C LYS A 82 -3.08 -2.20 30.09
N SER A 83 -2.81 -3.42 29.65
CA SER A 83 -1.65 -4.20 30.09
C SER A 83 -1.23 -5.14 28.96
N LEU A 84 0.08 -5.21 28.73
CA LEU A 84 0.71 -6.08 27.74
C LEU A 84 2.03 -6.62 28.30
N ASN A 85 2.06 -7.91 28.61
CA ASN A 85 3.26 -8.58 29.10
C ASN A 85 4.03 -9.22 27.93
N LEU A 86 5.11 -8.57 27.49
CA LEU A 86 5.97 -9.10 26.43
C LEU A 86 6.95 -10.19 26.92
N ASP A 87 7.18 -10.30 28.22
CA ASP A 87 8.20 -11.20 28.78
C ASP A 87 7.81 -12.68 28.67
N ALA A 88 6.51 -12.98 28.76
CA ALA A 88 5.97 -14.31 28.50
C ALA A 88 6.30 -14.77 27.06
N ALA A 89 6.07 -13.90 26.08
CA ALA A 89 6.40 -14.18 24.68
C ALA A 89 7.92 -14.27 24.44
N ARG A 90 8.73 -13.43 25.10
CA ARG A 90 10.20 -13.48 25.00
C ARG A 90 10.80 -14.79 25.50
N SER A 91 10.15 -15.40 26.49
CA SER A 91 10.60 -16.65 27.10
C SER A 91 10.09 -17.90 26.37
N ALA A 92 9.23 -17.73 25.36
CA ALA A 92 8.63 -18.86 24.66
C ALA A 92 9.66 -19.59 23.76
N PRO A 93 9.56 -20.93 23.63
CA PRO A 93 10.49 -21.72 22.83
C PRO A 93 10.57 -21.27 21.37
N GLY A 94 11.80 -21.09 20.86
CA GLY A 94 12.05 -20.72 19.47
C GLY A 94 11.79 -19.26 19.13
N VAL A 95 11.35 -18.43 20.08
CA VAL A 95 11.24 -16.98 19.90
C VAL A 95 12.64 -16.34 19.88
N ARG A 96 12.89 -15.49 18.89
CA ARG A 96 14.17 -14.79 18.69
C ARG A 96 14.05 -13.27 18.84
N GLY A 97 12.83 -12.73 18.82
CA GLY A 97 12.59 -11.32 19.07
C GLY A 97 11.11 -11.01 19.28
N VAL A 98 10.84 -10.04 20.15
CA VAL A 98 9.50 -9.51 20.41
C VAL A 98 9.62 -7.99 20.44
N ILE A 99 8.74 -7.32 19.71
CA ILE A 99 8.65 -5.86 19.67
C ILE A 99 7.22 -5.40 20.00
N GLY A 100 7.10 -4.31 20.73
CA GLY A 100 5.85 -3.68 21.14
C GLY A 100 5.71 -2.23 20.69
N PRO A 101 4.72 -1.49 21.23
CA PRO A 101 4.44 -0.10 20.87
C PRO A 101 5.63 0.85 21.05
N ASP A 102 6.44 0.65 22.08
CA ASP A 102 7.59 1.52 22.38
C ASP A 102 8.77 1.32 21.42
N ASP A 103 8.83 0.19 20.72
CA ASP A 103 9.96 -0.16 19.85
C ASP A 103 9.83 0.45 18.44
N LEU A 104 8.60 0.66 17.97
CA LEU A 104 8.31 1.15 16.62
C LEU A 104 7.01 1.97 16.59
N GLU A 105 7.07 3.16 15.99
CA GLU A 105 5.92 4.06 15.76
C GLU A 105 4.70 3.41 15.07
N GLN A 106 4.91 2.31 14.30
CA GLN A 106 3.80 1.62 13.62
C GLN A 106 3.04 0.64 14.53
N LEU A 107 3.55 0.39 15.73
CA LEU A 107 2.93 -0.40 16.77
C LEU A 107 2.35 0.59 17.78
N THR A 108 1.10 0.39 18.17
CA THR A 108 0.41 1.32 19.08
C THR A 108 -0.33 0.55 20.16
N ASP A 109 -0.37 1.15 21.35
CA ASP A 109 -1.19 0.75 22.48
C ASP A 109 -2.62 1.32 22.39
N GLU A 110 -2.91 2.24 21.48
CA GLU A 110 -4.24 2.81 21.23
C GLU A 110 -4.72 2.52 19.80
N PRO A 111 -5.06 1.26 19.47
CA PRO A 111 -5.54 0.92 18.14
C PRO A 111 -6.88 1.59 17.81
N GLY A 112 -6.87 2.42 16.75
CA GLY A 112 -8.07 3.07 16.20
C GLY A 112 -8.82 2.33 15.08
N TYR A 113 -8.55 1.05 14.81
CA TYR A 113 -9.34 0.23 13.87
C TYR A 113 -9.09 -1.27 14.05
N VAL A 114 -10.01 -2.10 13.55
CA VAL A 114 -9.86 -3.56 13.54
C VAL A 114 -8.68 -3.96 12.65
N GLY A 115 -7.74 -4.71 13.21
CA GLY A 115 -6.53 -5.14 12.52
C GLY A 115 -5.30 -4.25 12.75
N HIS A 116 -5.43 -3.14 13.49
CA HIS A 116 -4.32 -2.24 13.82
C HIS A 116 -3.26 -2.99 14.65
N ALA A 117 -1.99 -2.87 14.26
CA ALA A 117 -0.90 -3.64 14.84
C ALA A 117 -0.46 -3.07 16.20
N VAL A 118 -0.28 -3.97 17.18
CA VAL A 118 0.10 -3.63 18.56
C VAL A 118 1.47 -4.19 18.94
N ALA A 119 1.75 -5.44 18.58
CA ALA A 119 3.03 -6.09 18.85
C ALA A 119 3.38 -7.06 17.72
N ALA A 120 4.66 -7.41 17.59
CA ALA A 120 5.11 -8.43 16.65
C ALA A 120 6.16 -9.35 17.28
N ILE A 121 6.07 -10.63 16.94
CA ILE A 121 6.94 -11.70 17.43
C ILE A 121 7.65 -12.31 16.24
N ALA A 122 8.94 -12.62 16.37
CA ALA A 122 9.73 -13.37 15.41
C ALA A 122 10.22 -14.67 16.05
N ALA A 123 9.91 -15.82 15.44
CA ALA A 123 10.29 -17.15 15.91
C ALA A 123 10.84 -18.04 14.78
N GLU A 124 11.42 -19.19 15.12
CA GLU A 124 12.01 -20.12 14.15
C GLU A 124 10.97 -20.85 13.29
N SER A 125 9.73 -20.93 13.75
CA SER A 125 8.61 -21.53 13.01
C SER A 125 7.34 -20.70 13.16
N PHE A 126 6.41 -20.87 12.21
CA PHE A 126 5.12 -20.19 12.27
C PHE A 126 4.29 -20.60 13.50
N GLY A 127 4.32 -21.88 13.88
CA GLY A 127 3.63 -22.39 15.06
C GLY A 127 4.12 -21.72 16.34
N GLN A 128 5.43 -21.70 16.56
CA GLN A 128 6.03 -21.03 17.72
C GLN A 128 5.69 -19.53 17.78
N ALA A 129 5.67 -18.84 16.62
CA ALA A 129 5.28 -17.44 16.58
C ALA A 129 3.80 -17.23 16.95
N ALA A 130 2.92 -18.14 16.53
CA ALA A 130 1.48 -18.09 16.84
C ALA A 130 1.23 -18.41 18.32
N ASP A 131 1.84 -19.46 18.85
CA ASP A 131 1.71 -19.88 20.26
C ASP A 131 2.22 -18.78 21.20
N ALA A 132 3.37 -18.17 20.87
CA ALA A 132 3.91 -17.04 21.63
C ALA A 132 3.00 -15.79 21.57
N LEU A 133 2.25 -15.61 20.48
CA LEU A 133 1.30 -14.52 20.34
C LEU A 133 0.09 -14.72 21.25
N GLU A 134 -0.41 -15.94 21.33
CA GLU A 134 -1.53 -16.31 22.20
C GLU A 134 -1.16 -16.12 23.68
N ALA A 135 0.09 -16.41 24.04
CA ALA A 135 0.62 -16.22 25.39
C ALA A 135 0.66 -14.75 25.87
N LEU A 136 0.58 -13.75 24.97
CA LEU A 136 0.60 -12.34 25.37
C LEU A 136 -0.66 -11.91 26.14
N ALA A 137 -1.80 -12.54 25.87
CA ALA A 137 -3.10 -12.29 26.51
C ALA A 137 -3.36 -10.82 26.93
N PRO A 138 -3.35 -9.86 25.98
CA PRO A 138 -3.46 -8.43 26.29
C PRO A 138 -4.82 -8.09 26.94
N GLU A 139 -4.77 -7.18 27.92
CA GLU A 139 -5.97 -6.60 28.51
C GLU A 139 -6.41 -5.36 27.74
N TRP A 140 -7.68 -5.30 27.35
CA TRP A 140 -8.23 -4.24 26.51
C TRP A 140 -9.23 -3.36 27.26
N GLU A 141 -9.13 -2.06 27.03
CA GLU A 141 -10.19 -1.09 27.26
C GLU A 141 -10.88 -0.78 25.92
N VAL A 142 -12.12 -1.23 25.74
CA VAL A 142 -12.87 -0.91 24.52
C VAL A 142 -13.40 0.51 24.62
N LEU A 143 -13.06 1.34 23.64
CA LEU A 143 -13.47 2.74 23.57
C LEU A 143 -14.57 2.91 22.54
N ASP A 144 -15.37 3.97 22.68
CA ASP A 144 -16.42 4.30 21.72
C ASP A 144 -15.81 4.73 20.37
N PRO A 145 -16.11 4.01 19.26
CA PRO A 145 -15.56 4.30 17.95
C PRO A 145 -16.45 5.28 17.16
N LEU A 146 -15.81 6.17 16.42
CA LEU A 146 -16.49 7.03 15.44
C LEU A 146 -16.54 6.29 14.08
N LEU A 147 -17.70 5.76 13.72
CA LEU A 147 -17.88 4.94 12.51
C LEU A 147 -18.67 5.64 11.40
N ASP A 148 -19.45 6.66 11.75
CA ASP A 148 -20.33 7.38 10.86
C ASP A 148 -19.66 8.63 10.29
N VAL A 149 -19.82 8.86 8.99
CA VAL A 149 -19.16 9.97 8.29
C VAL A 149 -19.82 11.29 8.65
N GLU A 150 -21.15 11.32 8.75
CA GLU A 150 -21.93 12.50 9.10
C GLU A 150 -21.65 12.95 10.54
N GLU A 151 -21.50 12.02 11.48
CA GLU A 151 -21.01 12.30 12.84
C GLU A 151 -19.60 12.86 12.84
N ALA A 152 -18.69 12.30 12.05
CA ALA A 152 -17.32 12.81 11.96
C ALA A 152 -17.24 14.24 11.42
N VAL A 153 -18.02 14.54 10.38
CA VAL A 153 -18.13 15.91 9.84
C VAL A 153 -18.70 16.86 10.88
N ARG A 154 -19.75 16.45 11.60
CA ARG A 154 -20.39 17.28 12.63
C ARG A 154 -19.47 17.56 13.82
N GLY A 155 -18.64 16.59 14.18
CA GLY A 155 -17.65 16.70 15.25
C GLY A 155 -16.32 17.32 14.82
N GLU A 156 -16.20 17.80 13.58
CA GLU A 156 -14.94 18.31 13.00
C GLU A 156 -13.74 17.35 13.20
N SER A 157 -14.01 16.05 13.16
CA SER A 157 -13.02 15.01 13.41
C SER A 157 -12.37 14.58 12.09
N TRP A 158 -11.19 15.14 11.81
CA TRP A 158 -10.46 14.91 10.57
C TRP A 158 -9.17 14.11 10.82
N VAL A 159 -8.86 13.18 9.92
CA VAL A 159 -7.59 12.41 9.95
C VAL A 159 -6.41 13.22 9.36
N ASN A 160 -6.70 14.15 8.44
CA ASN A 160 -5.72 15.03 7.80
C ASN A 160 -6.03 16.51 8.13
N ASP A 161 -5.40 17.44 7.40
CA ASP A 161 -5.55 18.90 7.51
C ASP A 161 -6.97 19.46 7.21
N GLY A 162 -8.01 18.63 7.29
CA GLY A 162 -9.41 19.02 7.10
C GLY A 162 -9.91 19.02 5.65
N PRO A 163 -11.06 19.65 5.38
CA PRO A 163 -11.69 19.66 4.06
C PRO A 163 -10.87 20.45 3.04
N GLN A 164 -10.73 19.89 1.84
CA GLN A 164 -10.04 20.54 0.72
C GLN A 164 -11.07 21.15 -0.24
N ALA A 165 -10.94 22.44 -0.55
CA ALA A 165 -11.79 23.13 -1.50
C ALA A 165 -11.10 23.29 -2.86
N TYR A 166 -11.83 23.03 -3.93
CA TYR A 166 -11.41 23.31 -5.30
C TYR A 166 -12.53 24.07 -6.01
N GLU A 167 -12.21 25.24 -6.54
CA GLU A 167 -13.15 26.09 -7.25
C GLU A 167 -12.66 26.34 -8.69
N ARG A 168 -13.61 26.39 -9.63
CA ARG A 168 -13.34 26.74 -11.02
C ARG A 168 -14.49 27.56 -11.58
N GLY A 169 -14.15 28.75 -12.09
CA GLY A 169 -15.13 29.68 -12.64
C GLY A 169 -16.05 30.27 -11.57
N ASP A 170 -17.14 30.89 -12.01
CA ASP A 170 -18.17 31.46 -11.12
C ASP A 170 -19.33 30.46 -10.98
N PHE A 171 -19.27 29.67 -9.91
CA PHE A 171 -20.27 28.65 -9.59
C PHE A 171 -21.57 29.28 -9.07
N ASP A 172 -21.46 30.34 -8.26
CA ASP A 172 -22.61 30.96 -7.60
C ASP A 172 -23.58 31.60 -8.60
N SER A 173 -23.07 32.26 -9.64
CA SER A 173 -23.92 32.83 -10.70
C SER A 173 -24.64 31.76 -11.55
N ARG A 174 -24.12 30.53 -11.57
CA ARG A 174 -24.75 29.41 -12.30
C ARG A 174 -25.75 28.63 -11.46
N ARG A 175 -25.59 28.61 -10.13
CA ARG A 175 -26.49 27.93 -9.17
C ARG A 175 -27.91 28.49 -9.18
N THR A 176 -28.06 29.78 -9.44
CA THR A 176 -29.36 30.48 -9.45
C THR A 176 -30.22 30.19 -10.68
N ARG A 177 -29.72 29.42 -11.66
CA ARG A 177 -30.48 29.04 -12.85
C ARG A 177 -31.50 27.94 -12.51
N PRO A 178 -32.75 28.04 -12.97
CA PRO A 178 -33.82 27.10 -12.61
C PRO A 178 -33.61 25.65 -13.08
N SER A 179 -32.61 25.39 -13.93
CA SER A 179 -32.23 24.04 -14.39
C SER A 179 -31.23 23.31 -13.47
N ALA A 180 -30.81 23.94 -12.37
CA ALA A 180 -29.87 23.32 -11.43
C ALA A 180 -30.53 22.14 -10.69
N THR A 181 -29.90 20.97 -10.72
CA THR A 181 -30.35 19.76 -10.01
C THR A 181 -29.26 19.30 -9.04
N GLY A 182 -29.63 19.02 -7.79
CA GLY A 182 -28.75 18.45 -6.77
C GLY A 182 -29.15 17.02 -6.42
N ARG A 183 -28.16 16.14 -6.19
CA ARG A 183 -28.38 14.78 -5.70
C ARG A 183 -27.20 14.34 -4.83
N THR A 184 -27.50 13.70 -3.71
CA THR A 184 -26.50 13.03 -2.86
C THR A 184 -26.39 11.56 -3.25
N THR A 185 -25.17 11.04 -3.37
CA THR A 185 -24.91 9.63 -3.69
C THR A 185 -23.79 9.07 -2.81
N GLY A 186 -24.02 7.91 -2.20
CA GLY A 186 -22.99 7.15 -1.47
C GLY A 186 -22.46 5.98 -2.31
N SER A 187 -21.17 5.67 -2.17
CA SER A 187 -20.56 4.46 -2.74
C SER A 187 -20.12 3.54 -1.60
N PRO A 188 -20.51 2.26 -1.58
CA PRO A 188 -20.12 1.35 -0.52
C PRO A 188 -18.62 1.05 -0.55
N SER A 189 -18.06 0.65 0.59
CA SER A 189 -16.70 0.16 0.67
C SER A 189 -16.55 -1.12 -0.18
N THR A 190 -15.43 -1.23 -0.89
CA THR A 190 -15.10 -2.41 -1.69
C THR A 190 -13.78 -2.97 -1.23
N SER A 191 -13.75 -4.28 -0.97
CA SER A 191 -12.50 -4.97 -0.69
C SER A 191 -11.78 -5.27 -2.00
N ARG A 192 -10.45 -5.29 -1.96
CA ARG A 192 -9.61 -5.75 -3.07
C ARG A 192 -9.17 -7.18 -2.78
N PRO A 193 -9.94 -8.20 -3.19
CA PRO A 193 -9.52 -9.58 -2.98
C PRO A 193 -8.24 -9.83 -3.78
N SER A 194 -7.18 -10.18 -3.06
CA SER A 194 -5.91 -10.65 -3.62
C SER A 194 -5.73 -12.11 -3.24
N THR A 195 -5.39 -12.95 -4.21
CA THR A 195 -5.12 -14.37 -3.98
C THR A 195 -3.74 -14.62 -3.42
N SER A 196 -2.77 -13.75 -3.72
CA SER A 196 -1.49 -13.73 -3.02
C SER A 196 -1.64 -12.82 -1.81
N GLY A 197 -1.75 -13.38 -0.61
CA GLY A 197 -1.74 -12.60 0.63
C GLY A 197 -0.51 -11.68 0.70
N GLU A 198 -0.58 -10.63 1.53
CA GLU A 198 0.57 -9.76 1.73
C GLU A 198 1.73 -10.54 2.35
N SER A 199 2.91 -10.44 1.74
CA SER A 199 4.10 -11.18 2.17
C SER A 199 5.36 -10.35 1.91
N ALA A 200 6.30 -10.42 2.84
CA ALA A 200 7.60 -9.77 2.74
C ALA A 200 8.68 -10.66 3.37
N THR A 201 9.83 -10.74 2.71
CA THR A 201 11.00 -11.51 3.17
C THR A 201 12.22 -10.61 3.13
N ARG A 202 12.94 -10.53 4.25
CA ARG A 202 14.13 -9.70 4.41
C ARG A 202 15.31 -10.58 4.81
N TRP A 203 16.48 -10.34 4.22
CA TRP A 203 17.72 -11.03 4.60
C TRP A 203 18.94 -10.15 4.38
N ARG A 204 20.09 -10.59 4.91
CA ARG A 204 21.39 -9.99 4.64
C ARG A 204 22.19 -10.86 3.69
N ASP A 205 22.97 -10.21 2.85
CA ASP A 205 23.89 -10.81 1.89
C ASP A 205 25.18 -9.98 1.97
N GLY A 206 26.13 -10.44 2.80
CA GLY A 206 27.27 -9.65 3.25
C GLY A 206 26.83 -8.37 3.96
N SER A 207 27.31 -7.22 3.48
CA SER A 207 26.91 -5.89 3.99
C SER A 207 25.58 -5.38 3.42
N ALA A 208 25.03 -6.02 2.39
CA ALA A 208 23.78 -5.60 1.78
C ALA A 208 22.57 -6.20 2.49
N CYS A 209 21.51 -5.41 2.64
CA CYS A 209 20.22 -5.87 3.13
C CYS A 209 19.24 -5.97 1.96
N ARG A 210 18.71 -7.16 1.69
CA ARG A 210 17.72 -7.40 0.64
C ARG A 210 16.32 -7.54 1.24
N LEU A 211 15.32 -7.01 0.53
CA LEU A 211 13.91 -7.08 0.89
C LEU A 211 13.12 -7.42 -0.37
N THR A 212 12.35 -8.50 -0.31
CA THR A 212 11.37 -8.87 -1.34
C THR A 212 9.98 -8.73 -0.74
N ARG A 213 9.04 -8.11 -1.47
CA ARG A 213 7.65 -7.92 -1.03
C ARG A 213 6.71 -7.99 -2.22
N CYS A 214 5.50 -8.50 -1.98
CA CYS A 214 4.37 -8.29 -2.87
C CYS A 214 3.93 -6.82 -2.78
N ALA A 215 4.30 -5.99 -3.75
CA ALA A 215 4.01 -4.57 -3.74
C ALA A 215 3.79 -4.02 -5.16
N SER A 216 2.88 -3.07 -5.29
CA SER A 216 2.67 -2.29 -6.52
C SER A 216 3.73 -1.21 -6.74
N SER A 217 4.46 -0.80 -5.68
CA SER A 217 5.49 0.22 -5.76
C SER A 217 6.71 -0.13 -4.88
N ALA A 218 7.74 -0.71 -5.49
CA ALA A 218 8.98 -1.08 -4.79
C ALA A 218 9.75 0.14 -4.25
N THR A 219 9.72 1.28 -4.96
CA THR A 219 10.49 2.49 -4.62
C THR A 219 9.97 3.18 -3.35
N ARG A 220 8.64 3.32 -3.21
CA ARG A 220 8.04 3.94 -2.01
C ARG A 220 8.34 3.13 -0.75
N TRP A 221 8.27 1.81 -0.85
CA TRP A 221 8.58 0.91 0.27
C TRP A 221 10.05 0.95 0.67
N ALA A 222 10.96 0.92 -0.29
CA ALA A 222 12.39 1.01 0.01
C ALA A 222 12.74 2.30 0.77
N ALA A 223 12.15 3.43 0.37
CA ALA A 223 12.33 4.71 1.06
C ALA A 223 11.75 4.71 2.49
N ALA A 224 10.55 4.15 2.67
CA ALA A 224 9.93 4.04 4.00
C ALA A 224 10.73 3.12 4.94
N SER A 225 11.17 1.96 4.46
CA SER A 225 11.98 1.03 5.27
C SER A 225 13.36 1.59 5.60
N ALA A 226 14.00 2.34 4.69
CA ALA A 226 15.31 2.94 4.92
C ALA A 226 15.24 4.01 6.03
N ARG A 227 14.25 4.91 5.98
CA ARG A 227 14.04 5.93 7.02
C ARG A 227 13.86 5.32 8.41
N ARG A 228 13.14 4.20 8.50
CA ARG A 228 12.80 3.54 9.77
C ARG A 228 13.92 2.67 10.36
N THR A 229 14.84 2.18 9.53
CA THR A 229 15.91 1.27 9.98
C THR A 229 17.29 1.92 10.04
N GLY A 230 17.40 3.21 9.70
CA GLY A 230 18.67 3.94 9.65
C GLY A 230 19.67 3.44 8.60
N LEU A 231 19.27 2.53 7.71
CA LEU A 231 20.18 1.89 6.75
C LEU A 231 20.27 2.71 5.45
N VAL A 232 21.49 3.15 5.12
CA VAL A 232 21.82 3.92 3.90
C VAL A 232 21.43 3.14 2.63
N THR A 233 20.77 3.84 1.71
CA THR A 233 20.07 3.35 0.50
C THR A 233 20.98 2.88 -0.65
N THR A 234 22.30 2.92 -0.51
CA THR A 234 23.24 2.87 -1.64
C THR A 234 23.49 1.48 -2.22
N ARG A 235 23.20 0.38 -1.53
CA ARG A 235 23.39 -0.99 -2.06
C ARG A 235 22.25 -1.94 -1.66
N ARG A 236 21.08 -1.81 -2.30
CA ARG A 236 20.01 -2.82 -2.24
C ARG A 236 19.59 -3.24 -3.64
N SER A 237 19.63 -4.55 -3.93
CA SER A 237 18.95 -5.08 -5.09
C SER A 237 17.43 -5.04 -4.85
N ARG A 238 16.71 -4.33 -5.70
CA ARG A 238 15.25 -4.21 -5.65
C ARG A 238 14.65 -5.41 -6.38
N ARG A 239 13.83 -6.21 -5.71
CA ARG A 239 12.97 -7.20 -6.37
C ARG A 239 11.56 -7.05 -5.84
N SER A 240 10.68 -6.47 -6.64
CA SER A 240 9.25 -6.74 -6.51
C SER A 240 9.01 -8.17 -6.96
N SER A 241 8.45 -9.03 -6.11
CA SER A 241 7.90 -10.28 -6.62
C SER A 241 6.67 -9.97 -7.48
N ARG A 242 6.25 -10.92 -8.29
CA ARG A 242 4.97 -10.83 -9.01
C ARG A 242 3.85 -10.63 -7.98
N SER A 243 2.96 -9.68 -8.23
CA SER A 243 1.67 -9.54 -7.57
C SER A 243 0.57 -9.96 -8.55
N GLY A 244 -0.56 -10.47 -8.06
CA GLY A 244 -1.66 -10.76 -8.96
C GLY A 244 -2.94 -11.26 -8.29
N PRO A 245 -4.11 -10.76 -8.69
CA PRO A 245 -5.34 -11.54 -8.60
C PRO A 245 -5.26 -12.68 -9.63
N LEU A 246 -5.56 -13.91 -9.22
CA LEU A 246 -5.85 -15.00 -10.15
C LEU A 246 -7.19 -14.67 -10.82
N GLY A 247 -7.16 -14.11 -12.03
CA GLY A 247 -8.36 -13.91 -12.82
C GLY A 247 -9.00 -15.26 -13.11
N ARG A 248 -10.27 -15.46 -12.70
CA ARG A 248 -11.09 -16.55 -13.22
C ARG A 248 -11.31 -16.27 -14.71
N SER A 249 -10.62 -17.04 -15.54
CA SER A 249 -10.96 -17.20 -16.95
C SER A 249 -12.34 -17.86 -17.02
N SER A 250 -13.39 -17.09 -17.25
CA SER A 250 -14.67 -17.64 -17.70
C SER A 250 -14.48 -18.12 -19.13
N ALA A 251 -14.27 -19.42 -19.32
CA ALA A 251 -14.44 -20.05 -20.62
C ALA A 251 -15.94 -20.10 -20.93
N ARG A 252 -16.35 -19.37 -21.97
CA ARG A 252 -17.52 -19.67 -22.79
C ARG A 252 -17.03 -19.75 -24.24
#